data_AF-A0A511R091-F1
#
_entry.id   AF-A0A511R091-F1
#
_cell.length_a   1.000
_cell.length_b   1.000
_cell.length_c   1.000
_cell.angle_alpha   90.00
_cell.angle_beta   90.00
_cell.angle_gamma   90.00
#
_symmetry.space_group_name_H-M   'P 1'
#
loop_
_entity.id
_entity.type
_entity.pdbx_description
1 polymer ?
#
loop_
_entity_poly.entity_id
_entity_poly.type
_entity_poly.pdbx_seq_one_letter_code
_entity_poly.pdbx_strand_id
1 'polypeptide(L)'
;MMLRFLLALLWLISLAPFSLAQSRTVEVIVELDGPQLPRGQARAELMRLLKAHLGQMQGRLKIKAAGGFWASQSFLVRVPESQVERLMQMPGVRRVYTNRAVRMTQPVASALSAPVNSGSNWALQHIGAPGLWASGLRGQGIRIGHLDTGVDASHPDLRGKVAAFAVVSPDGTPRPSEPYDSSLHGTHTAGLLVGNNVGVAPEARLVSALVLPDGYGTLAQVLGGLDWVLEQNVQVVSMSLGMEGTWTEFAAAIERMKQMGVLPVFAIGNSGSSTASPGNMPDVLGIGATNPSNQVAGFSSRGEVRWGAPYNVVLNKPDLVAPGVDVLSTIPGGRYMAMSGTSVSTAIAAGSAALLMSGGFKAEQVRQALLSSAQNLQVAGSGRGLIRLGEALAILRPKQPDNAQATQPSPPSPPPAPQPPQTSQPQPGQPSASNPQPGEKTALLIVETTGADGARRALDSLGFRTEVMQIKPEQRPGADKVDDFALVIWVLPANWSDNWPEPHRKMLRAYVEQGGRLMLISNNQGQRPVAESSAYGKGKASFVSGDLGSLSVERRAQVFQGIIQQLMR
;
A
#
# COMPACT_ATOMS: atom_id res chain seq x y z
N MET A 1 78.14 10.30 31.45
CA MET A 1 77.36 11.22 30.57
C MET A 1 75.89 10.81 30.58
N MET A 2 75.23 11.01 31.73
CA MET A 2 73.82 10.70 32.03
C MET A 2 72.89 11.85 31.62
N LEU A 3 72.96 12.31 30.37
CA LEU A 3 72.13 13.44 29.90
C LEU A 3 71.61 13.27 28.47
N ARG A 4 71.37 12.02 28.03
CA ARG A 4 70.81 11.74 26.70
C ARG A 4 69.64 10.76 26.66
N PHE A 5 69.18 10.25 27.81
CA PHE A 5 68.05 9.31 27.88
C PHE A 5 66.79 9.86 28.55
N LEU A 6 66.78 11.10 29.07
CA LEU A 6 65.60 11.68 29.74
C LEU A 6 64.69 12.55 28.85
N LEU A 7 65.08 12.83 27.61
CA LEU A 7 64.33 13.72 26.70
C LEU A 7 63.48 13.00 25.65
N ALA A 8 63.60 11.66 25.52
CA ALA A 8 62.80 10.87 24.58
C ALA A 8 61.49 10.32 25.19
N LEU A 9 61.31 10.41 26.52
CA LEU A 9 60.10 9.92 27.20
C LEU A 9 59.07 11.04 27.51
N LEU A 10 59.38 12.29 27.13
CA LEU A 10 58.55 13.47 27.43
C LEU A 10 57.92 14.13 26.20
N TRP A 11 58.01 13.52 25.02
CA TRP A 11 57.50 14.11 23.76
C TRP A 11 56.64 13.17 22.89
N LEU A 12 56.05 12.14 23.50
CA LEU A 12 55.02 11.32 22.84
C LEU A 12 53.77 11.13 23.73
N ILE A 13 53.51 12.09 24.62
CA ILE A 13 52.14 12.40 25.03
C ILE A 13 51.60 13.35 23.96
N SER A 14 51.34 12.81 22.78
CA SER A 14 50.36 13.43 21.89
C SER A 14 49.05 13.37 22.64
N LEU A 15 48.66 14.50 23.22
CA LEU A 15 47.27 14.83 23.52
C LEU A 15 46.51 14.77 22.18
N ALA A 16 46.25 13.57 21.69
CA ALA A 16 45.03 13.34 20.96
C ALA A 16 43.94 13.82 21.92
N PRO A 17 43.12 14.82 21.57
CA PRO A 17 41.92 15.02 22.34
C PRO A 17 41.23 13.65 22.30
N PHE A 18 41.09 13.02 23.47
CA PHE A 18 40.03 12.05 23.65
C PHE A 18 38.77 12.84 23.33
N SER A 19 38.40 12.85 22.05
CA SER A 19 37.07 13.18 21.63
C SER A 19 36.25 12.15 22.38
N LEU A 20 35.66 12.57 23.50
CA LEU A 20 34.59 11.84 24.13
C LEU A 20 33.57 11.70 23.02
N ALA A 21 33.65 10.59 22.27
CA ALA A 21 32.73 10.27 21.21
C ALA A 21 31.36 10.37 21.87
N GLN A 22 30.65 11.44 21.55
CA GLN A 22 29.39 11.77 22.19
C GLN A 22 28.52 10.54 21.94
N SER A 23 28.19 9.81 23.01
CA SER A 23 27.53 8.52 22.87
C SER A 23 26.26 8.73 22.06
N ARG A 24 26.23 8.21 20.83
CA ARG A 24 25.13 8.40 19.90
C ARG A 24 23.85 7.98 20.61
N THR A 25 22.89 8.89 20.69
CA THR A 25 21.59 8.59 21.30
C THR A 25 20.66 8.09 20.21
N VAL A 26 19.95 7.00 20.50
CA VAL A 26 18.96 6.40 19.61
C VAL A 26 17.57 6.46 20.23
N GLU A 27 16.55 6.46 19.38
CA GLU A 27 15.15 6.37 19.78
C GLU A 27 14.64 4.94 19.62
N VAL A 28 14.14 4.37 20.71
CA VAL A 28 13.62 3.01 20.76
C VAL A 28 12.22 2.99 21.38
N ILE A 29 11.40 2.06 20.93
CA ILE A 29 10.12 1.70 21.55
C ILE A 29 10.37 0.54 22.50
N VAL A 30 10.16 0.77 23.79
CA VAL A 30 10.32 -0.23 24.85
C VAL A 30 8.95 -0.79 25.19
N GLU A 31 8.66 -2.00 24.74
CA GLU A 31 7.47 -2.76 25.14
C GLU A 31 7.72 -3.42 26.49
N LEU A 32 6.79 -3.23 27.42
CA LEU A 32 6.90 -3.74 28.77
C LEU A 32 6.04 -4.99 28.98
N ASP A 33 6.46 -5.82 29.93
CA ASP A 33 5.58 -6.82 30.51
C ASP A 33 4.48 -6.13 31.31
N GLY A 34 3.23 -6.58 31.13
CA GLY A 34 2.09 -5.98 31.80
C GLY A 34 0.94 -6.98 31.97
N PRO A 35 0.13 -6.84 33.03
CA PRO A 35 -1.04 -7.69 33.24
C PRO A 35 -2.08 -7.47 32.12
N GLN A 36 -2.83 -8.52 31.77
CA GLN A 36 -4.06 -8.35 30.98
C GLN A 36 -5.05 -7.54 31.82
N LEU A 37 -5.19 -6.24 31.53
CA LEU A 37 -6.09 -5.37 32.28
C LEU A 37 -7.54 -5.53 31.78
N PRO A 38 -8.53 -5.77 32.68
CA PRO A 38 -9.94 -5.85 32.34
C PRO A 38 -10.50 -4.54 31.76
N ARG A 39 -11.59 -4.63 30.97
CA ARG A 39 -12.26 -3.46 30.37
C ARG A 39 -12.75 -2.47 31.43
N GLY A 40 -12.54 -1.18 31.19
CA GLY A 40 -13.26 -0.09 31.88
C GLY A 40 -12.44 0.83 32.79
N GLN A 41 -11.30 0.37 33.34
CA GLN A 41 -10.39 1.22 34.14
C GLN A 41 -8.89 0.96 33.88
N ALA A 42 -8.59 0.22 32.81
CA ALA A 42 -7.24 -0.24 32.47
C ALA A 42 -6.24 0.88 32.16
N ARG A 43 -6.64 1.97 31.50
CA ARG A 43 -5.67 2.92 30.93
C ARG A 43 -4.89 3.70 31.99
N ALA A 44 -5.57 4.33 32.95
CA ALA A 44 -4.89 5.14 33.95
C ALA A 44 -3.95 4.28 34.81
N GLU A 45 -4.41 3.09 35.18
CA GLU A 45 -3.61 2.12 35.92
C GLU A 45 -2.46 1.57 35.09
N LEU A 46 -2.69 1.23 33.82
CA LEU A 46 -1.64 0.84 32.88
C LEU A 46 -0.59 1.94 32.77
N MET A 47 -1.00 3.18 32.53
CA MET A 47 -0.10 4.32 32.42
C MET A 47 0.65 4.58 33.73
N ARG A 48 0.03 4.33 34.89
CA ARG A 48 0.69 4.39 36.20
C ARG A 48 1.76 3.30 36.34
N LEU A 49 1.44 2.05 36.02
CA LEU A 49 2.36 0.91 36.06
C LEU A 49 3.52 1.08 35.06
N LEU A 50 3.20 1.53 33.86
CA LEU A 50 4.15 1.86 32.81
C LEU A 50 5.09 2.97 33.30
N LYS A 51 4.57 4.07 33.87
CA LYS A 51 5.39 5.16 34.44
C LYS A 51 6.27 4.69 35.60
N ALA A 52 5.79 3.77 36.43
CA ALA A 52 6.58 3.20 37.52
C ALA A 52 7.77 2.39 37.00
N HIS A 53 7.57 1.54 36.00
CA HIS A 53 8.67 0.83 35.31
C HIS A 53 9.67 1.81 34.70
N LEU A 54 9.18 2.84 34.01
CA LEU A 54 10.03 3.88 33.45
C LEU A 54 10.89 4.57 34.51
N GLY A 55 10.33 4.91 35.67
CA GLY A 55 11.08 5.50 36.79
C GLY A 55 12.17 4.56 37.32
N GLN A 56 11.89 3.26 37.41
CA GLN A 56 12.91 2.26 37.79
C GLN A 56 14.03 2.15 36.75
N MET A 57 13.71 2.23 35.46
CA MET A 57 14.69 2.27 34.38
C MET A 57 15.54 3.54 34.41
N GLN A 58 14.93 4.71 34.64
CA GLN A 58 15.62 5.99 34.76
C GLN A 58 16.60 6.06 35.95
N GLY A 59 16.32 5.33 37.03
CA GLY A 59 17.25 5.20 38.15
C GLY A 59 18.51 4.36 37.85
N ARG A 60 18.50 3.56 36.77
CA ARG A 60 19.57 2.61 36.43
C ARG A 60 20.27 2.92 35.11
N LEU A 61 19.61 3.63 34.20
CA LEU A 61 20.06 3.95 32.86
C LEU A 61 19.90 5.44 32.57
N LYS A 62 20.74 5.97 31.66
CA LYS A 62 20.65 7.36 31.20
C LYS A 62 19.60 7.46 30.10
N ILE A 63 18.33 7.35 30.47
CA ILE A 63 17.21 7.38 29.52
C ILE A 63 16.30 8.59 29.70
N LYS A 64 15.75 9.09 28.59
CA LYS A 64 14.72 10.13 28.58
C LYS A 64 13.50 9.62 27.82
N ALA A 65 12.36 9.49 28.50
CA ALA A 65 11.11 9.18 27.82
C ALA A 65 10.61 10.39 27.02
N ALA A 66 10.02 10.09 25.86
CA ALA A 66 9.47 11.08 24.94
C ALA A 66 7.96 10.87 24.69
N GLY A 67 7.44 9.65 24.84
CA GLY A 67 6.00 9.36 24.66
C GLY A 67 5.64 8.00 25.24
N GLY A 68 4.39 7.80 25.65
CA GLY A 68 3.87 6.53 26.18
C GLY A 68 2.63 6.07 25.42
N PHE A 69 2.58 4.78 25.11
CA PHE A 69 1.58 4.16 24.24
C PHE A 69 0.85 3.05 24.99
N TRP A 70 -0.43 3.27 25.32
CA TRP A 70 -1.19 2.35 26.16
C TRP A 70 -1.72 1.15 25.38
N ALA A 71 -2.04 1.27 24.09
CA ALA A 71 -2.52 0.14 23.31
C ALA A 71 -1.42 -0.91 23.13
N SER A 72 -0.18 -0.47 22.89
CA SER A 72 1.00 -1.34 22.74
C SER A 72 1.75 -1.61 24.05
N GLN A 73 1.36 -1.02 25.17
CA GLN A 73 2.06 -1.13 26.47
C GLN A 73 3.55 -0.76 26.37
N SER A 74 3.85 0.36 25.71
CA SER A 74 5.22 0.73 25.38
C SER A 74 5.55 2.21 25.58
N PHE A 75 6.84 2.54 25.56
CA PHE A 75 7.34 3.92 25.60
C PHE A 75 8.31 4.20 24.47
N LEU A 76 8.25 5.41 23.92
CA LEU A 76 9.37 5.99 23.19
C LEU A 76 10.40 6.49 24.18
N VAL A 77 11.62 5.97 24.06
CA VAL A 77 12.75 6.27 24.93
C VAL A 77 13.95 6.69 24.09
N ARG A 78 14.60 7.78 24.50
CA ARG A 78 15.93 8.17 24.05
C ARG A 78 16.96 7.55 24.99
N VAL A 79 17.87 6.77 24.43
CA VAL A 79 18.88 6.00 25.16
C VAL A 79 20.23 6.07 24.42
N PRO A 80 21.37 6.19 25.12
CA PRO A 80 22.67 5.98 24.48
C PRO A 80 22.71 4.60 23.82
N GLU A 81 23.22 4.52 22.59
CA GLU A 81 23.28 3.27 21.83
C GLU A 81 24.00 2.16 22.62
N SER A 82 25.03 2.51 23.38
CA SER A 82 25.77 1.61 24.27
C SER A 82 24.96 1.04 25.45
N GLN A 83 23.76 1.55 25.72
CA GLN A 83 22.88 1.10 26.81
C GLN A 83 21.68 0.28 26.31
N VAL A 84 21.51 0.10 25.00
CA VAL A 84 20.36 -0.63 24.43
C VAL A 84 20.33 -2.09 24.87
N GLU A 85 21.47 -2.79 24.85
CA GLU A 85 21.53 -4.19 25.32
C GLU A 85 21.16 -4.32 26.80
N ARG A 86 21.66 -3.39 27.63
CA ARG A 86 21.33 -3.36 29.05
C ARG A 86 19.85 -3.05 29.29
N LEU A 87 19.25 -2.18 28.45
CA LEU A 87 17.82 -1.89 28.47
C LEU A 87 16.99 -3.14 28.13
N MET A 88 17.39 -3.93 27.13
CA MET A 88 16.72 -5.17 26.76
C MET A 88 16.73 -6.23 27.85
N GLN A 89 17.74 -6.22 28.73
CA GLN A 89 17.87 -7.14 29.86
C GLN A 89 17.19 -6.64 31.14
N MET A 90 16.59 -5.45 31.13
CA MET A 90 15.96 -4.91 32.32
C MET A 90 14.71 -5.73 32.70
N PRO A 91 14.51 -6.05 33.99
CA PRO A 91 13.29 -6.70 34.45
C PRO A 91 12.05 -5.91 34.02
N GLY A 92 11.06 -6.62 33.45
CA GLY A 92 9.83 -6.04 32.94
C GLY A 92 9.92 -5.44 31.54
N VAL A 93 11.09 -5.43 30.89
CA VAL A 93 11.20 -5.13 29.46
C VAL A 93 10.94 -6.41 28.67
N ARG A 94 9.88 -6.40 27.87
CA ARG A 94 9.52 -7.54 27.02
C ARG A 94 10.30 -7.52 25.71
N ARG A 95 10.28 -6.37 25.02
CA ARG A 95 10.92 -6.16 23.72
C ARG A 95 11.37 -4.71 23.57
N VAL A 96 12.41 -4.51 22.78
CA VAL A 96 12.88 -3.19 22.37
C VAL A 96 12.93 -3.14 20.86
N TYR A 97 12.25 -2.17 20.28
CA TYR A 97 12.20 -1.95 18.84
C TYR A 97 12.87 -0.63 18.50
N THR A 98 13.49 -0.53 17.34
CA THR A 98 13.89 0.78 16.79
C THR A 98 12.65 1.62 16.49
N ASN A 99 12.70 2.94 16.71
CA ASN A 99 11.67 3.86 16.21
C ASN A 99 11.77 3.99 14.67
N ARG A 100 11.32 2.95 13.96
CA ARG A 100 11.48 2.80 12.51
C ARG A 100 10.66 3.81 11.72
N ALA A 101 11.12 4.10 10.51
CA ALA A 101 10.31 4.81 9.52
C ALA A 101 9.19 3.89 9.02
N VAL A 102 7.97 4.40 9.02
CA VAL A 102 6.78 3.79 8.44
C VAL A 102 6.41 4.60 7.20
N ARG A 103 5.99 3.90 6.15
CA ARG A 103 5.65 4.53 4.88
C ARG A 103 4.20 4.28 4.53
N MET A 104 3.61 5.27 3.85
CA MET A 104 2.35 5.08 3.15
C MET A 104 2.49 3.97 2.10
N THR A 105 1.45 3.16 1.94
CA THR A 105 1.37 2.20 0.84
C THR A 105 1.09 2.96 -0.46
N GLN A 106 2.15 3.43 -1.11
CA GLN A 106 2.06 4.37 -2.24
C GLN A 106 1.19 3.82 -3.38
N PRO A 107 0.25 4.61 -3.92
CA PRO A 107 -0.46 4.25 -5.13
C PRO A 107 0.50 4.01 -6.30
N VAL A 108 0.22 2.98 -7.10
CA VAL A 108 1.06 2.60 -8.24
C VAL A 108 0.63 3.27 -9.56
N ALA A 109 -0.57 3.85 -9.59
CA ALA A 109 -1.08 4.62 -10.72
C ALA A 109 -2.07 5.66 -10.22
N SER A 110 -2.12 6.81 -10.88
CA SER A 110 -3.00 7.92 -10.52
C SER A 110 -3.37 8.77 -11.74
N ALA A 111 -4.66 9.10 -11.89
CA ALA A 111 -5.15 9.96 -12.97
C ALA A 111 -6.23 10.91 -12.44
N LEU A 112 -6.10 12.20 -12.75
CA LEU A 112 -7.13 13.19 -12.43
C LEU A 112 -8.43 12.87 -13.18
N SER A 113 -9.57 13.17 -12.56
CA SER A 113 -10.88 12.87 -13.13
C SER A 113 -11.87 14.01 -12.89
N ALA A 114 -12.92 14.05 -13.73
CA ALA A 114 -14.05 14.95 -13.54
C ALA A 114 -14.86 14.57 -12.28
N PRO A 115 -15.69 15.48 -11.73
CA PRO A 115 -16.60 15.19 -10.62
C PRO A 115 -17.54 14.03 -10.93
N VAL A 116 -17.94 13.30 -9.89
CA VAL A 116 -18.67 12.02 -9.99
C VAL A 116 -20.12 12.20 -9.56
N ASN A 117 -21.06 11.56 -10.28
CA ASN A 117 -22.43 11.39 -9.81
C ASN A 117 -22.50 10.19 -8.83
N SER A 118 -23.31 10.29 -7.77
CA SER A 118 -23.45 9.21 -6.77
C SER A 118 -23.72 7.86 -7.45
N GLY A 119 -22.94 6.83 -7.10
CA GLY A 119 -23.19 5.46 -7.58
C GLY A 119 -22.57 5.07 -8.93
N SER A 120 -21.85 5.96 -9.63
CA SER A 120 -21.11 5.61 -10.85
C SER A 120 -19.71 5.02 -10.60
N ASN A 121 -19.30 4.90 -9.34
CA ASN A 121 -18.04 4.26 -8.97
C ASN A 121 -18.18 2.74 -9.10
N TRP A 122 -17.50 2.16 -10.09
CA TRP A 122 -17.53 0.72 -10.36
C TRP A 122 -17.24 -0.10 -9.10
N ALA A 123 -16.32 0.35 -8.24
CA ALA A 123 -15.93 -0.37 -7.03
C ALA A 123 -17.10 -0.59 -6.06
N LEU A 124 -17.97 0.42 -5.89
CA LEU A 124 -19.12 0.37 -4.98
C LEU A 124 -20.19 -0.60 -5.50
N GLN A 125 -20.42 -0.57 -6.82
CA GLN A 125 -21.31 -1.53 -7.48
C GLN A 125 -20.75 -2.95 -7.35
N HIS A 126 -19.44 -3.10 -7.60
CA HIS A 126 -18.77 -4.39 -7.62
C HIS A 126 -18.90 -5.12 -6.29
N ILE A 127 -18.79 -4.42 -5.15
CA ILE A 127 -18.91 -5.03 -3.82
C ILE A 127 -20.37 -5.16 -3.34
N GLY A 128 -21.33 -4.60 -4.07
CA GLY A 128 -22.76 -4.64 -3.72
C GLY A 128 -23.21 -3.59 -2.68
N ALA A 129 -22.48 -2.49 -2.51
CA ALA A 129 -22.81 -1.47 -1.51
C ALA A 129 -24.21 -0.83 -1.72
N PRO A 130 -24.65 -0.51 -2.97
CA PRO A 130 -25.98 0.06 -3.20
C PRO A 130 -27.15 -0.80 -2.67
N GLY A 131 -27.03 -2.13 -2.71
CA GLY A 131 -28.06 -3.03 -2.17
C GLY A 131 -28.21 -2.88 -0.66
N LEU A 132 -27.10 -2.71 0.06
CA LEU A 132 -27.13 -2.47 1.51
C LEU A 132 -27.69 -1.09 1.84
N TRP A 133 -27.32 -0.07 1.06
CA TRP A 133 -27.88 1.27 1.21
C TRP A 133 -29.40 1.29 1.04
N ALA A 134 -29.91 0.59 0.02
CA ALA A 134 -31.35 0.43 -0.20
C ALA A 134 -32.05 -0.31 0.95
N SER A 135 -31.32 -1.18 1.67
CA SER A 135 -31.82 -1.86 2.87
C SER A 135 -31.72 -1.02 4.16
N GLY A 136 -31.30 0.25 4.05
CA GLY A 136 -31.16 1.18 5.17
C GLY A 136 -29.84 1.08 5.94
N LEU A 137 -28.90 0.23 5.53
CA LEU A 137 -27.55 0.21 6.10
C LEU A 137 -26.67 1.19 5.32
N ARG A 138 -26.20 2.25 5.98
CA ARG A 138 -25.39 3.31 5.34
C ARG A 138 -24.16 3.69 6.16
N GLY A 139 -23.89 3.00 7.27
CA GLY A 139 -22.77 3.29 8.17
C GLY A 139 -23.16 4.10 9.41
N GLN A 140 -24.45 4.38 9.61
CA GLN A 140 -24.96 5.16 10.73
C GLN A 140 -24.49 4.61 12.08
N GLY A 141 -24.14 5.52 12.99
CA GLY A 141 -23.67 5.16 14.34
C GLY A 141 -22.23 4.61 14.41
N ILE A 142 -21.55 4.43 13.27
CA ILE A 142 -20.20 3.88 13.23
C ILE A 142 -19.15 4.99 13.10
N ARG A 143 -18.09 4.87 13.88
CA ARG A 143 -16.85 5.66 13.80
C ARG A 143 -15.71 4.81 13.26
N ILE A 144 -15.04 5.32 12.23
CA ILE A 144 -13.89 4.68 11.61
C ILE A 144 -12.63 5.46 11.99
N GLY A 145 -11.68 4.80 12.64
CA GLY A 145 -10.34 5.31 12.87
C GLY A 145 -9.52 5.27 11.60
N HIS A 146 -8.96 6.39 11.19
CA HIS A 146 -8.25 6.56 9.92
C HIS A 146 -6.85 7.11 10.21
N LEU A 147 -5.82 6.30 9.96
CA LEU A 147 -4.42 6.69 10.15
C LEU A 147 -3.74 6.81 8.79
N ASP A 148 -3.45 8.03 8.36
CA ASP A 148 -2.95 8.32 7.02
C ASP A 148 -2.22 9.68 6.96
N THR A 149 -2.13 10.31 5.78
CA THR A 149 -1.50 11.62 5.52
C THR A 149 -2.37 12.82 5.93
N GLY A 150 -3.58 12.56 6.43
CA GLY A 150 -4.55 13.56 6.88
C GLY A 150 -5.87 13.45 6.13
N VAL A 151 -6.68 14.52 6.14
CA VAL A 151 -7.94 14.59 5.39
C VAL A 151 -8.36 16.05 5.15
N ASP A 152 -8.72 16.37 3.91
CA ASP A 152 -9.40 17.63 3.59
C ASP A 152 -10.89 17.54 3.94
N ALA A 153 -11.26 18.00 5.15
CA ALA A 153 -12.65 18.02 5.61
C ALA A 153 -13.51 19.08 4.90
N SER A 154 -12.90 20.02 4.18
CA SER A 154 -13.61 21.05 3.41
C SER A 154 -14.12 20.52 2.07
N HIS A 155 -13.61 19.37 1.62
CA HIS A 155 -14.06 18.69 0.42
C HIS A 155 -15.59 18.50 0.45
N PRO A 156 -16.36 18.91 -0.58
CA PRO A 156 -17.82 18.83 -0.56
C PRO A 156 -18.38 17.45 -0.21
N ASP A 157 -17.72 16.40 -0.71
CA ASP A 157 -18.09 15.00 -0.45
C ASP A 157 -17.81 14.50 0.98
N LEU A 158 -16.93 15.19 1.71
CA LEU A 158 -16.50 14.85 3.09
C LEU A 158 -17.02 15.83 4.13
N ARG A 159 -17.77 16.86 3.71
CA ARG A 159 -18.29 17.90 4.60
C ARG A 159 -19.17 17.28 5.70
N GLY A 160 -18.82 17.57 6.95
CA GLY A 160 -19.53 17.05 8.13
C GLY A 160 -19.27 15.58 8.46
N LYS A 161 -18.31 14.92 7.80
CA LYS A 161 -17.98 13.50 8.05
C LYS A 161 -16.89 13.31 9.10
N VAL A 162 -15.97 14.26 9.25
CA VAL A 162 -14.85 14.19 10.21
C VAL A 162 -15.36 14.57 11.61
N ALA A 163 -15.40 13.59 12.51
CA ALA A 163 -15.83 13.77 13.89
C ALA A 163 -14.70 14.22 14.83
N ALA A 164 -13.45 13.86 14.51
CA ALA A 164 -12.28 14.34 15.21
C ALA A 164 -11.06 14.25 14.28
N PHE A 165 -10.12 15.18 14.47
CA PHE A 165 -8.83 15.19 13.77
C PHE A 165 -7.68 15.50 14.72
N ALA A 166 -6.53 14.85 14.52
CA ALA A 166 -5.30 15.19 15.22
C ALA A 166 -4.07 14.98 14.31
N VAL A 167 -3.08 15.85 14.49
CA VAL A 167 -1.73 15.67 13.95
C VAL A 167 -0.86 15.00 15.00
N VAL A 168 -0.17 13.93 14.63
CA VAL A 168 0.72 13.21 15.56
C VAL A 168 2.17 13.61 15.31
N SER A 169 2.80 14.17 16.34
CA SER A 169 4.20 14.61 16.31
C SER A 169 5.16 13.40 16.25
N PRO A 170 6.41 13.54 15.76
CA PRO A 170 7.38 12.45 15.64
C PRO A 170 7.63 11.61 16.92
N ASP A 171 7.38 12.20 18.08
CA ASP A 171 7.46 11.56 19.40
C ASP A 171 6.23 10.73 19.78
N GLY A 172 5.23 10.69 18.91
CA GLY A 172 3.95 10.01 19.13
C GLY A 172 2.91 10.83 19.88
N THR A 173 3.10 12.13 20.08
CA THR A 173 2.12 12.98 20.77
C THR A 173 1.01 13.45 19.80
N PRO A 174 -0.26 13.04 20.00
CA PRO A 174 -1.38 13.56 19.21
C PRO A 174 -1.73 14.99 19.65
N ARG A 175 -1.99 15.86 18.66
CA ARG A 175 -2.42 17.25 18.88
C ARG A 175 -3.68 17.50 18.04
N PRO A 176 -4.86 17.69 18.67
CA PRO A 176 -6.04 18.12 17.94
C PRO A 176 -5.75 19.41 17.16
N SER A 177 -6.24 19.46 15.91
CA SER A 177 -6.07 20.62 15.04
C SER A 177 -7.20 20.69 14.01
N GLU A 178 -7.22 21.76 13.23
CA GLU A 178 -8.05 21.79 12.02
C GLU A 178 -7.63 20.67 11.06
N PRO A 179 -8.59 19.99 10.39
CA PRO A 179 -8.28 18.94 9.43
C PRO A 179 -7.62 19.49 8.17
N TYR A 180 -6.51 18.87 7.80
CA TYR A 180 -5.89 19.03 6.49
C TYR A 180 -5.23 17.72 6.08
N ASP A 181 -4.92 17.61 4.79
CA ASP A 181 -4.10 16.54 4.26
C ASP A 181 -2.74 17.11 3.85
N SER A 182 -1.67 16.54 4.38
CA SER A 182 -0.29 16.92 4.01
C SER A 182 0.10 16.39 2.63
N SER A 183 -0.68 15.46 2.08
CA SER A 183 -0.50 14.90 0.75
C SER A 183 -1.85 14.98 0.01
N LEU A 184 -2.31 13.87 -0.55
CA LEU A 184 -3.62 13.70 -1.16
C LEU A 184 -4.24 12.32 -0.88
N HIS A 185 -3.45 11.43 -0.28
CA HIS A 185 -3.79 10.03 -0.15
C HIS A 185 -4.80 9.79 0.96
N GLY A 186 -4.60 10.43 2.12
CA GLY A 186 -5.54 10.35 3.23
C GLY A 186 -6.93 10.90 2.88
N THR A 187 -7.00 11.96 2.07
CA THR A 187 -8.28 12.46 1.53
C THR A 187 -8.91 11.45 0.58
N HIS A 188 -8.11 10.74 -0.22
CA HIS A 188 -8.59 9.70 -1.14
C HIS A 188 -9.18 8.50 -0.41
N THR A 189 -8.45 7.96 0.56
CA THR A 189 -8.91 6.85 1.39
C THR A 189 -10.10 7.27 2.25
N ALA A 190 -10.10 8.47 2.85
CA ALA A 190 -11.26 9.02 3.56
C ALA A 190 -12.52 9.10 2.69
N GLY A 191 -12.40 9.51 1.43
CA GLY A 191 -13.49 9.49 0.46
C GLY A 191 -14.11 8.12 0.30
N LEU A 192 -13.29 7.09 0.10
CA LEU A 192 -13.77 5.70 -0.09
C LEU A 192 -14.41 5.13 1.18
N LEU A 193 -14.04 5.63 2.36
CA LEU A 193 -14.67 5.26 3.62
C LEU A 193 -16.07 5.88 3.75
N VAL A 194 -16.17 7.21 3.68
CA VAL A 194 -17.35 7.96 4.17
C VAL A 194 -17.88 9.05 3.22
N GLY A 195 -17.29 9.22 2.05
CA GLY A 195 -17.75 10.20 1.05
C GLY A 195 -19.20 9.98 0.64
N ASN A 196 -19.96 11.05 0.42
CA ASN A 196 -21.38 10.92 0.03
C ASN A 196 -21.54 10.22 -1.33
N ASN A 197 -20.63 10.47 -2.27
CA ASN A 197 -20.71 9.96 -3.65
C ASN A 197 -19.81 8.75 -3.89
N VAL A 198 -18.64 8.71 -3.25
CA VAL A 198 -17.61 7.68 -3.50
C VAL A 198 -17.39 6.72 -2.33
N GLY A 199 -18.01 6.98 -1.18
CA GLY A 199 -17.80 6.21 0.05
C GLY A 199 -18.68 4.96 0.16
N VAL A 200 -18.14 3.92 0.80
CA VAL A 200 -18.89 2.68 1.08
C VAL A 200 -19.88 2.87 2.24
N ALA A 201 -19.49 3.60 3.28
CA ALA A 201 -20.29 3.86 4.48
C ALA A 201 -20.57 5.38 4.63
N PRO A 202 -21.39 5.97 3.75
CA PRO A 202 -21.56 7.42 3.67
C PRO A 202 -22.13 8.06 4.94
N GLU A 203 -22.78 7.32 5.83
CA GLU A 203 -23.33 7.85 7.09
C GLU A 203 -22.46 7.58 8.32
N ALA A 204 -21.33 6.88 8.15
CA ALA A 204 -20.34 6.76 9.20
C ALA A 204 -19.64 8.10 9.47
N ARG A 205 -18.85 8.12 10.54
CA ARG A 205 -18.01 9.27 10.92
C ARG A 205 -16.55 8.88 10.94
N LEU A 206 -15.70 9.79 10.48
CA LEU A 206 -14.26 9.60 10.43
C LEU A 206 -13.60 10.19 11.67
N VAL A 207 -12.71 9.43 12.30
CA VAL A 207 -11.77 9.90 13.30
C VAL A 207 -10.39 9.78 12.67
N SER A 208 -9.80 10.89 12.24
CA SER A 208 -8.58 10.85 11.41
C SER A 208 -7.37 11.34 12.18
N ALA A 209 -6.31 10.53 12.22
CA ALA A 209 -5.00 10.90 12.74
C ALA A 209 -4.00 11.02 11.59
N LEU A 210 -3.39 12.20 11.44
CA LEU A 210 -2.28 12.40 10.52
C LEU A 210 -1.01 11.83 11.17
N VAL A 211 -0.59 10.66 10.69
CA VAL A 211 0.58 9.92 11.20
C VAL A 211 1.69 9.78 10.16
N LEU A 212 1.41 10.14 8.90
CA LEU A 212 2.34 10.09 7.78
C LEU A 212 2.42 11.46 7.08
N PRO A 213 2.97 12.52 7.72
CA PRO A 213 3.20 13.78 7.03
C PRO A 213 4.00 13.54 5.74
N ASP A 214 3.50 14.06 4.61
CA ASP A 214 4.10 13.89 3.28
C ASP A 214 4.30 12.41 2.85
N GLY A 215 3.54 11.49 3.45
CA GLY A 215 3.60 10.04 3.17
C GLY A 215 4.62 9.25 4.00
N TYR A 216 5.28 9.90 4.97
CA TYR A 216 6.31 9.28 5.83
C TYR A 216 6.05 9.60 7.30
N GLY A 217 6.32 8.64 8.19
CA GLY A 217 6.21 8.85 9.64
C GLY A 217 7.06 7.86 10.42
N THR A 218 6.98 7.92 11.74
CA THR A 218 7.67 6.99 12.65
C THR A 218 6.73 5.96 13.25
N LEU A 219 7.27 4.85 13.74
CA LEU A 219 6.50 3.89 14.53
C LEU A 219 5.82 4.56 15.73
N ALA A 220 6.53 5.46 16.43
CA ALA A 220 5.97 6.26 17.52
C ALA A 220 4.75 7.09 17.07
N GLN A 221 4.82 7.73 15.90
CA GLN A 221 3.68 8.47 15.33
C GLN A 221 2.48 7.57 15.10
N VAL A 222 2.69 6.39 14.49
CA VAL A 222 1.59 5.47 14.22
C VAL A 222 0.99 4.91 15.51
N LEU A 223 1.80 4.55 16.50
CA LEU A 223 1.31 4.08 17.81
C LEU A 223 0.55 5.18 18.57
N GLY A 224 1.06 6.41 18.58
CA GLY A 224 0.38 7.55 19.19
C GLY A 224 -0.95 7.91 18.50
N GLY A 225 -0.99 7.82 17.17
CA GLY A 225 -2.23 7.96 16.42
C GLY A 225 -3.22 6.84 16.70
N LEU A 226 -2.74 5.61 16.87
CA LEU A 226 -3.58 4.45 17.16
C LEU A 226 -4.24 4.57 18.54
N ASP A 227 -3.47 4.92 19.56
CA ASP A 227 -3.99 5.25 20.89
C ASP A 227 -5.08 6.32 20.81
N TRP A 228 -4.78 7.42 20.11
CA TRP A 228 -5.70 8.53 19.99
C TRP A 228 -7.02 8.16 19.30
N VAL A 229 -7.00 7.41 18.19
CA VAL A 229 -8.25 7.00 17.52
C VAL A 229 -9.05 6.01 18.36
N LEU A 230 -8.38 5.11 19.09
CA LEU A 230 -9.07 4.14 19.96
C LEU A 230 -9.80 4.82 21.12
N GLU A 231 -9.29 5.96 21.58
CA GLU A 231 -9.94 6.81 22.59
C GLU A 231 -11.21 7.50 22.08
N GLN A 232 -11.43 7.54 20.76
CA GLN A 232 -12.61 8.15 20.15
C GLN A 232 -13.76 7.15 19.90
N ASN A 233 -13.72 5.97 20.53
CA ASN A 233 -14.75 4.93 20.42
C ASN A 233 -15.02 4.49 18.96
N VAL A 234 -13.96 4.23 18.21
CA VAL A 234 -14.05 3.69 16.84
C VAL A 234 -14.41 2.20 16.86
N GLN A 235 -15.09 1.71 15.82
CA GLN A 235 -15.41 0.28 15.66
C GLN A 235 -14.48 -0.41 14.65
N VAL A 236 -13.90 0.36 13.73
CA VAL A 236 -12.98 -0.11 12.70
C VAL A 236 -11.77 0.82 12.69
N VAL A 237 -10.57 0.27 12.52
CA VAL A 237 -9.37 1.07 12.23
C VAL A 237 -8.85 0.68 10.85
N SER A 238 -8.67 1.69 10.00
CA SER A 238 -8.13 1.57 8.66
C SER A 238 -6.72 2.16 8.62
N MET A 239 -5.75 1.37 8.14
CA MET A 239 -4.37 1.80 7.98
C MET A 239 -3.86 1.39 6.60
N SER A 240 -3.57 2.39 5.79
CA SER A 240 -3.07 2.25 4.43
C SER A 240 -1.56 2.50 4.37
N LEU A 241 -0.84 1.83 5.27
CA LEU A 241 0.57 2.02 5.55
C LEU A 241 1.23 0.72 5.96
N GLY A 242 2.56 0.68 5.93
CA GLY A 242 3.27 -0.48 6.45
C GLY A 242 4.78 -0.43 6.37
N MET A 243 5.37 -1.52 6.83
CA MET A 243 6.80 -1.84 6.76
C MET A 243 6.93 -3.22 6.12
N GLU A 244 7.70 -3.32 5.04
CA GLU A 244 7.92 -4.58 4.34
C GLU A 244 8.56 -5.64 5.25
N GLY A 245 8.03 -6.86 5.25
CA GLY A 245 8.44 -7.95 6.12
C GLY A 245 7.47 -8.20 7.28
N THR A 246 7.91 -9.02 8.24
CA THR A 246 7.14 -9.41 9.43
C THR A 246 7.67 -8.70 10.67
N TRP A 247 6.94 -7.69 11.13
CA TRP A 247 7.29 -6.81 12.24
C TRP A 247 6.26 -6.96 13.37
N THR A 248 6.72 -7.36 14.56
CA THR A 248 5.86 -7.65 15.73
C THR A 248 5.47 -6.39 16.53
N GLU A 249 5.96 -5.23 16.12
CA GLU A 249 5.81 -3.92 16.75
C GLU A 249 4.35 -3.52 16.99
N PHE A 250 3.41 -4.03 16.18
CA PHE A 250 1.97 -3.76 16.31
C PHE A 250 1.19 -4.84 17.07
N ALA A 251 1.83 -5.93 17.50
CA ALA A 251 1.14 -7.11 18.01
C ALA A 251 0.28 -6.80 19.25
N ALA A 252 0.87 -6.13 20.24
CA ALA A 252 0.16 -5.74 21.46
C ALA A 252 -1.01 -4.78 21.18
N ALA A 253 -0.83 -3.84 20.24
CA ALA A 253 -1.88 -2.90 19.88
C ALA A 253 -3.03 -3.57 19.11
N ILE A 254 -2.74 -4.55 18.25
CA ILE A 254 -3.74 -5.37 17.56
C ILE A 254 -4.51 -6.24 18.55
N GLU A 255 -3.82 -6.86 19.50
CA GLU A 255 -4.47 -7.58 20.59
C GLU A 255 -5.40 -6.65 21.37
N ARG A 256 -4.96 -5.42 21.66
CA ARG A 256 -5.80 -4.42 22.34
C ARG A 256 -7.04 -4.06 21.53
N MET A 257 -6.91 -3.82 20.23
CA MET A 257 -8.05 -3.57 19.33
C MET A 257 -9.08 -4.70 19.41
N LYS A 258 -8.62 -5.96 19.33
CA LYS A 258 -9.47 -7.14 19.45
C LYS A 258 -10.18 -7.20 20.81
N GLN A 259 -9.45 -6.96 21.90
CA GLN A 259 -10.02 -6.89 23.25
C GLN A 259 -11.06 -5.77 23.39
N MET A 260 -10.94 -4.68 22.63
CA MET A 260 -11.93 -3.59 22.60
C MET A 260 -13.10 -3.85 21.64
N GLY A 261 -13.04 -4.91 20.83
CA GLY A 261 -14.03 -5.17 19.79
C GLY A 261 -13.90 -4.22 18.59
N VAL A 262 -12.69 -3.70 18.34
CA VAL A 262 -12.34 -2.88 17.18
C VAL A 262 -11.74 -3.78 16.10
N LEU A 263 -12.21 -3.63 14.86
CA LEU A 263 -11.70 -4.42 13.73
C LEU A 263 -10.51 -3.72 13.03
N PRO A 264 -9.30 -4.27 13.08
CA PRO A 264 -8.17 -3.80 12.27
C PRO A 264 -8.30 -4.24 10.80
N VAL A 265 -8.30 -3.28 9.87
CA VAL A 265 -8.38 -3.52 8.41
C VAL A 265 -7.23 -2.79 7.71
N PHE A 266 -6.18 -3.51 7.31
CA PHE A 266 -4.91 -2.91 6.91
C PHE A 266 -4.43 -3.41 5.54
N ALA A 267 -3.68 -2.55 4.84
CA ALA A 267 -3.11 -2.87 3.53
C ALA A 267 -1.95 -3.85 3.64
N ILE A 268 -1.86 -4.82 2.72
CA ILE A 268 -0.79 -5.82 2.73
C ILE A 268 0.45 -5.44 1.90
N GLY A 269 0.40 -4.32 1.18
CA GLY A 269 1.52 -3.80 0.38
C GLY A 269 1.32 -3.88 -1.14
N ASN A 270 2.19 -3.17 -1.87
CA ASN A 270 2.15 -3.01 -3.33
C ASN A 270 3.41 -3.59 -4.03
N SER A 271 4.11 -4.54 -3.38
CA SER A 271 5.37 -5.11 -3.89
C SER A 271 5.19 -6.43 -4.65
N GLY A 272 3.95 -6.89 -4.85
CA GLY A 272 3.62 -8.13 -5.58
C GLY A 272 3.92 -9.42 -4.80
N SER A 273 5.20 -9.70 -4.51
CA SER A 273 5.64 -10.93 -3.83
C SER A 273 6.02 -10.74 -2.35
N SER A 274 6.22 -9.49 -1.92
CA SER A 274 6.59 -9.17 -0.53
C SER A 274 5.44 -8.50 0.20
N THR A 275 5.11 -8.97 1.40
CA THR A 275 4.00 -8.43 2.21
C THR A 275 4.52 -7.48 3.29
N ALA A 276 3.67 -6.56 3.75
CA ALA A 276 4.02 -5.58 4.76
C ALA A 276 3.22 -5.76 6.05
N SER A 277 3.88 -5.53 7.19
CA SER A 277 3.22 -5.36 8.49
C SER A 277 2.71 -3.92 8.64
N PRO A 278 1.55 -3.72 9.29
CA PRO A 278 0.78 -4.73 10.03
C PRO A 278 -0.26 -5.51 9.20
N GLY A 279 -0.44 -5.24 7.90
CA GLY A 279 -1.45 -5.93 7.07
C GLY A 279 -1.29 -7.44 6.99
N ASN A 280 -0.06 -7.94 7.10
CA ASN A 280 0.23 -9.37 7.06
C ASN A 280 0.12 -10.09 8.42
N MET A 281 -0.37 -9.43 9.48
CA MET A 281 -0.48 -10.02 10.82
C MET A 281 -1.71 -10.94 10.97
N PRO A 282 -1.67 -11.98 11.83
CA PRO A 282 -2.75 -12.98 11.96
C PRO A 282 -4.13 -12.41 12.36
N ASP A 283 -4.17 -11.48 13.32
CA ASP A 283 -5.40 -10.91 13.88
C ASP A 283 -5.89 -9.67 13.10
N VAL A 284 -5.28 -9.37 11.96
CA VAL A 284 -5.65 -8.27 11.07
C VAL A 284 -6.45 -8.80 9.89
N LEU A 285 -7.46 -8.05 9.45
CA LEU A 285 -8.06 -8.25 8.14
C LEU A 285 -7.19 -7.55 7.08
N GLY A 286 -6.25 -8.31 6.52
CA GLY A 286 -5.29 -7.87 5.52
C GLY A 286 -5.88 -7.89 4.13
N ILE A 287 -5.82 -6.75 3.44
CA ILE A 287 -6.55 -6.52 2.19
C ILE A 287 -5.60 -6.37 0.98
N GLY A 288 -5.80 -7.21 -0.03
CA GLY A 288 -5.19 -7.07 -1.35
C GLY A 288 -6.08 -6.34 -2.37
N ALA A 289 -5.57 -6.13 -3.58
CA ALA A 289 -6.24 -5.33 -4.62
C ALA A 289 -6.62 -6.16 -5.85
N THR A 290 -7.80 -5.87 -6.39
CA THR A 290 -8.30 -6.42 -7.66
C THR A 290 -8.61 -5.31 -8.66
N ASN A 291 -8.56 -5.65 -9.94
CA ASN A 291 -9.02 -4.81 -11.03
C ASN A 291 -10.52 -5.05 -11.36
N PRO A 292 -11.13 -4.24 -12.24
CA PRO A 292 -12.53 -4.42 -12.64
C PRO A 292 -12.87 -5.80 -13.21
N SER A 293 -11.88 -6.51 -13.77
CA SER A 293 -12.02 -7.86 -14.32
C SER A 293 -11.87 -8.98 -13.28
N ASN A 294 -11.93 -8.67 -11.98
CA ASN A 294 -11.72 -9.61 -10.87
C ASN A 294 -10.36 -10.31 -10.89
N GLN A 295 -9.34 -9.70 -11.50
CA GLN A 295 -7.98 -10.22 -11.42
C GLN A 295 -7.26 -9.53 -10.28
N VAL A 296 -6.50 -10.29 -9.48
CA VAL A 296 -5.67 -9.71 -8.43
C VAL A 296 -4.55 -8.91 -9.09
N ALA A 297 -4.48 -7.62 -8.78
CA ALA A 297 -3.58 -6.67 -9.43
C ALA A 297 -2.12 -7.09 -9.28
N GLY A 298 -1.29 -6.95 -10.32
CA GLY A 298 0.09 -7.45 -10.31
C GLY A 298 0.95 -6.90 -9.16
N PHE A 299 0.71 -5.65 -8.76
CA PHE A 299 1.36 -5.01 -7.62
C PHE A 299 0.84 -5.50 -6.27
N SER A 300 -0.38 -6.03 -6.19
CA SER A 300 -0.95 -6.46 -4.91
C SER A 300 -0.06 -7.54 -4.33
N SER A 301 0.55 -7.22 -3.19
CA SER A 301 1.34 -8.16 -2.42
C SER A 301 0.52 -9.43 -2.16
N ARG A 302 1.19 -10.57 -2.00
CA ARG A 302 0.56 -11.86 -1.67
C ARG A 302 1.62 -12.86 -1.28
N GLY A 303 1.18 -13.94 -0.65
CA GLY A 303 2.00 -15.14 -0.46
C GLY A 303 1.92 -15.70 0.94
N GLU A 304 2.73 -16.71 1.16
CA GLU A 304 2.94 -17.31 2.47
C GLU A 304 3.74 -16.34 3.35
N VAL A 305 3.28 -16.15 4.58
CA VAL A 305 3.88 -15.27 5.59
C VAL A 305 4.17 -16.12 6.82
N ARG A 306 5.45 -16.21 7.17
CA ARG A 306 5.92 -16.98 8.32
C ARG A 306 6.15 -16.04 9.49
N TRP A 307 5.37 -16.22 10.55
CA TRP A 307 5.52 -15.47 11.79
C TRP A 307 6.19 -16.34 12.85
N GLY A 308 7.30 -15.85 13.41
CA GLY A 308 7.88 -16.38 14.64
C GLY A 308 7.08 -15.97 15.87
N ALA A 309 7.71 -15.97 17.04
CA ALA A 309 7.08 -15.51 18.27
C ALA A 309 6.56 -14.05 18.12
N PRO A 310 5.38 -13.71 18.67
CA PRO A 310 4.56 -14.53 19.57
C PRO A 310 3.59 -15.50 18.86
N TYR A 311 3.48 -15.43 17.53
CA TYR A 311 2.43 -16.15 16.79
C TYR A 311 2.78 -17.59 16.42
N ASN A 312 4.04 -17.84 16.03
CA ASN A 312 4.56 -19.15 15.62
C ASN A 312 3.64 -19.86 14.59
N VAL A 313 3.27 -19.12 13.53
CA VAL A 313 2.27 -19.56 12.55
C VAL A 313 2.73 -19.23 11.14
N VAL A 314 2.26 -20.03 10.17
CA VAL A 314 2.41 -19.77 8.75
C VAL A 314 1.03 -19.51 8.17
N LEU A 315 0.85 -18.37 7.51
CA LEU A 315 -0.44 -17.93 6.97
C LEU A 315 -0.30 -17.54 5.51
N ASN A 316 -1.37 -17.64 4.73
CA ASN A 316 -1.44 -17.02 3.42
C ASN A 316 -2.10 -15.64 3.54
N LYS A 317 -1.49 -14.62 2.93
CA LYS A 317 -2.05 -13.27 2.83
C LYS A 317 -2.19 -12.86 1.35
N PRO A 318 -3.14 -11.96 1.01
CA PRO A 318 -4.12 -11.30 1.89
C PRO A 318 -5.19 -12.25 2.43
N ASP A 319 -5.99 -11.80 3.40
CA ASP A 319 -7.17 -12.57 3.83
C ASP A 319 -8.33 -12.39 2.84
N LEU A 320 -8.48 -11.16 2.30
CA LEU A 320 -9.50 -10.78 1.32
C LEU A 320 -8.90 -9.86 0.25
N VAL A 321 -9.59 -9.77 -0.87
CA VAL A 321 -9.33 -8.72 -1.87
C VAL A 321 -10.54 -7.82 -2.04
N ALA A 322 -10.28 -6.57 -2.43
CA ALA A 322 -11.29 -5.58 -2.75
C ALA A 322 -10.87 -4.78 -4.00
N PRO A 323 -11.78 -4.02 -4.64
CA PRO A 323 -11.45 -3.09 -5.71
C PRO A 323 -10.29 -2.16 -5.33
N GLY A 324 -9.22 -2.16 -6.13
CA GLY A 324 -8.03 -1.37 -5.83
C GLY A 324 -7.25 -0.91 -7.05
N VAL A 325 -7.84 -0.98 -8.24
CA VAL A 325 -7.24 -0.48 -9.49
C VAL A 325 -8.18 0.53 -10.12
N ASP A 326 -7.67 1.73 -10.43
CA ASP A 326 -8.41 2.82 -11.06
C ASP A 326 -9.71 3.14 -10.32
N VAL A 327 -9.63 3.24 -9.00
CA VAL A 327 -10.78 3.57 -8.15
C VAL A 327 -10.78 5.06 -7.90
N LEU A 328 -11.88 5.70 -8.29
CA LEU A 328 -12.10 7.12 -8.18
C LEU A 328 -12.50 7.52 -6.76
N SER A 329 -11.82 8.52 -6.20
CA SER A 329 -12.16 9.10 -4.90
C SER A 329 -11.76 10.58 -4.82
N THR A 330 -12.05 11.18 -3.68
CA THR A 330 -11.75 12.57 -3.35
C THR A 330 -10.25 12.83 -3.22
N ILE A 331 -9.80 14.04 -3.56
CA ILE A 331 -8.47 14.56 -3.24
C ILE A 331 -8.63 16.03 -2.79
N PRO A 332 -7.65 16.65 -2.12
CA PRO A 332 -7.81 17.99 -1.57
C PRO A 332 -8.25 19.04 -2.60
N GLY A 333 -8.96 20.05 -2.13
CA GLY A 333 -9.44 21.17 -2.94
C GLY A 333 -10.71 20.86 -3.73
N GLY A 334 -11.54 19.93 -3.23
CA GLY A 334 -12.83 19.60 -3.86
C GLY A 334 -12.73 18.79 -5.16
N ARG A 335 -11.61 18.09 -5.37
CA ARG A 335 -11.29 17.40 -6.63
C ARG A 335 -11.36 15.89 -6.48
N TYR A 336 -11.30 15.19 -7.61
CA TYR A 336 -11.32 13.73 -7.65
C TYR A 336 -10.15 13.17 -8.47
N MET A 337 -9.69 11.98 -8.08
CA MET A 337 -8.61 11.26 -8.74
C MET A 337 -8.84 9.75 -8.67
N ALA A 338 -8.61 9.05 -9.78
CA ALA A 338 -8.52 7.59 -9.79
C ALA A 338 -7.15 7.17 -9.29
N MET A 339 -7.09 6.24 -8.34
CA MET A 339 -5.84 5.67 -7.83
C MET A 339 -5.87 4.15 -7.82
N SER A 340 -4.68 3.55 -7.90
CA SER A 340 -4.47 2.11 -7.81
C SER A 340 -3.55 1.77 -6.64
N GLY A 341 -3.96 0.85 -5.76
CA GLY A 341 -3.15 0.42 -4.61
C GLY A 341 -3.92 -0.47 -3.64
N THR A 342 -3.21 -1.22 -2.79
CA THR A 342 -3.85 -1.94 -1.66
C THR A 342 -4.37 -1.00 -0.58
N SER A 343 -3.89 0.25 -0.51
CA SER A 343 -4.47 1.32 0.30
C SER A 343 -5.91 1.63 -0.09
N VAL A 344 -6.16 1.73 -1.39
CA VAL A 344 -7.48 1.96 -1.99
C VAL A 344 -8.43 0.81 -1.62
N SER A 345 -8.00 -0.44 -1.82
CA SER A 345 -8.83 -1.61 -1.51
C SER A 345 -9.05 -1.77 0.00
N THR A 346 -8.09 -1.37 0.83
CA THR A 346 -8.21 -1.34 2.30
C THR A 346 -9.30 -0.36 2.75
N ALA A 347 -9.36 0.83 2.17
CA ALA A 347 -10.42 1.79 2.48
C ALA A 347 -11.80 1.24 2.09
N ILE A 348 -11.93 0.61 0.92
CA ILE A 348 -13.17 -0.06 0.51
C ILE A 348 -13.58 -1.17 1.50
N ALA A 349 -12.63 -2.00 1.95
CA ALA A 349 -12.91 -3.09 2.89
C ALA A 349 -13.26 -2.57 4.30
N ALA A 350 -12.59 -1.52 4.78
CA ALA A 350 -12.89 -0.92 6.07
C ALA A 350 -14.26 -0.23 6.07
N GLY A 351 -14.61 0.46 4.98
CA GLY A 351 -15.95 1.00 4.76
C GLY A 351 -17.01 -0.10 4.67
N SER A 352 -16.69 -1.23 4.03
CA SER A 352 -17.56 -2.42 3.96
C SER A 352 -17.87 -2.98 5.35
N ALA A 353 -16.84 -3.08 6.21
CA ALA A 353 -17.02 -3.51 7.59
C ALA A 353 -17.89 -2.52 8.39
N ALA A 354 -17.63 -1.21 8.27
CA ALA A 354 -18.44 -0.19 8.93
C ALA A 354 -19.90 -0.20 8.47
N LEU A 355 -20.13 -0.40 7.17
CA LEU A 355 -21.46 -0.52 6.59
C LEU A 355 -22.24 -1.69 7.21
N LEU A 356 -21.62 -2.88 7.31
CA LEU A 356 -22.22 -4.04 7.96
C LEU A 356 -22.44 -3.79 9.46
N MET A 357 -21.46 -3.24 10.18
CA MET A 357 -21.58 -2.95 11.63
C MET A 357 -22.72 -1.99 11.96
N SER A 358 -23.12 -1.10 11.04
CA SER A 358 -24.30 -0.23 11.23
C SER A 358 -25.62 -1.01 11.39
N GLY A 359 -25.63 -2.30 11.03
CA GLY A 359 -26.73 -3.22 11.31
C GLY A 359 -26.76 -3.79 12.74
N GLY A 360 -25.84 -3.37 13.62
CA GLY A 360 -25.76 -3.83 15.01
C GLY A 360 -24.84 -5.04 15.24
N PHE A 361 -24.08 -5.45 14.23
CA PHE A 361 -23.19 -6.62 14.32
C PHE A 361 -21.84 -6.27 14.95
N LYS A 362 -21.30 -7.19 15.75
CA LYS A 362 -19.99 -7.03 16.40
C LYS A 362 -18.85 -7.24 15.39
N ALA A 363 -17.68 -6.67 15.69
CA ALA A 363 -16.49 -6.75 14.86
C ALA A 363 -16.14 -8.17 14.38
N GLU A 364 -16.11 -9.15 15.30
CA GLU A 364 -15.77 -10.52 14.92
C GLU A 364 -16.85 -11.18 14.04
N GLN A 365 -18.14 -10.88 14.27
CA GLN A 365 -19.21 -11.39 13.42
C GLN A 365 -19.06 -10.85 11.99
N VAL A 366 -18.80 -9.56 11.84
CA VAL A 366 -18.57 -8.92 10.54
C VAL A 366 -17.31 -9.48 9.87
N ARG A 367 -16.21 -9.64 10.62
CA ARG A 367 -14.97 -10.24 10.11
C ARG A 367 -15.22 -11.63 9.54
N GLN A 368 -15.91 -12.49 10.30
CA GLN A 368 -16.22 -13.85 9.85
C GLN A 368 -17.18 -13.88 8.67
N ALA A 369 -18.21 -13.04 8.65
CA ALA A 369 -19.12 -12.92 7.53
C ALA A 369 -18.38 -12.53 6.24
N LEU A 370 -17.53 -11.50 6.28
CA LEU A 370 -16.71 -11.11 5.13
C LEU A 370 -15.79 -12.22 4.64
N LEU A 371 -15.15 -12.98 5.55
CA LEU A 371 -14.24 -14.08 5.20
C LEU A 371 -14.95 -15.31 4.62
N SER A 372 -16.16 -15.59 5.09
CA SER A 372 -16.95 -16.77 4.71
C SER A 372 -17.81 -16.54 3.47
N SER A 373 -18.20 -15.30 3.19
CA SER A 373 -19.04 -14.94 2.05
C SER A 373 -18.26 -14.47 0.82
N ALA A 374 -16.94 -14.34 0.93
CA ALA A 374 -16.12 -13.81 -0.15
C ALA A 374 -16.28 -14.61 -1.44
N GLN A 375 -16.40 -13.92 -2.58
CA GLN A 375 -16.42 -14.58 -3.88
C GLN A 375 -15.04 -15.17 -4.15
N ASN A 376 -14.94 -16.49 -4.12
CA ASN A 376 -13.71 -17.18 -4.49
C ASN A 376 -13.39 -16.92 -5.96
N LEU A 377 -12.25 -16.27 -6.21
CA LEU A 377 -11.80 -15.89 -7.55
C LEU A 377 -10.97 -16.99 -8.24
N GLN A 378 -10.64 -18.08 -7.53
CA GLN A 378 -9.80 -19.17 -8.03
C GLN A 378 -8.44 -18.70 -8.59
N VAL A 379 -7.89 -17.61 -8.05
CA VAL A 379 -6.60 -17.03 -8.45
C VAL A 379 -5.67 -16.88 -7.26
N ALA A 380 -4.39 -17.17 -7.47
CA ALA A 380 -3.39 -17.06 -6.42
C ALA A 380 -3.28 -15.63 -5.88
N GLY A 381 -3.28 -15.51 -4.55
CA GLY A 381 -3.21 -14.23 -3.84
C GLY A 381 -4.53 -13.48 -3.70
N SER A 382 -5.68 -14.11 -3.95
CA SER A 382 -6.99 -13.52 -3.60
C SER A 382 -7.39 -13.74 -2.13
N GLY A 383 -6.60 -14.47 -1.36
CA GLY A 383 -7.03 -14.93 -0.03
C GLY A 383 -8.30 -15.77 -0.12
N ARG A 384 -9.28 -15.48 0.75
CA ARG A 384 -10.62 -16.07 0.70
C ARG A 384 -11.46 -15.61 -0.50
N GLY A 385 -11.09 -14.50 -1.13
CA GLY A 385 -11.77 -13.99 -2.32
C GLY A 385 -12.13 -12.51 -2.22
N LEU A 386 -12.95 -12.08 -3.18
CA LEU A 386 -13.42 -10.71 -3.31
C LEU A 386 -14.61 -10.42 -2.40
N ILE A 387 -14.60 -9.26 -1.74
CA ILE A 387 -15.70 -8.82 -0.88
C ILE A 387 -17.02 -8.73 -1.67
N ARG A 388 -18.06 -9.32 -1.07
CA ARG A 388 -19.45 -9.29 -1.53
C ARG A 388 -20.38 -9.05 -0.35
N LEU A 389 -20.92 -7.83 -0.30
CA LEU A 389 -21.63 -7.33 0.88
C LEU A 389 -23.00 -7.96 1.08
N GLY A 390 -23.72 -8.31 0.00
CA GLY A 390 -25.04 -8.93 0.09
C GLY A 390 -24.96 -10.31 0.75
N GLU A 391 -23.96 -11.09 0.35
CA GLU A 391 -23.67 -12.43 0.84
C GLU A 391 -23.16 -12.36 2.28
N ALA A 392 -22.32 -11.38 2.62
CA ALA A 392 -21.90 -11.14 4.00
C ALA A 392 -23.12 -10.80 4.90
N LEU A 393 -24.01 -9.93 4.42
CA LEU A 393 -25.24 -9.58 5.15
C LEU A 393 -26.18 -10.78 5.31
N ALA A 394 -26.29 -11.65 4.31
CA ALA A 394 -27.10 -12.86 4.39
C ALA A 394 -26.61 -13.83 5.48
N ILE A 395 -25.29 -13.93 5.69
CA ILE A 395 -24.71 -14.70 6.81
C ILE A 395 -25.03 -14.04 8.16
N LEU A 396 -25.01 -12.70 8.23
CA LEU A 396 -25.28 -11.96 9.47
C LEU A 396 -26.77 -11.91 9.84
N ARG A 397 -27.65 -12.02 8.85
CA ARG A 397 -29.11 -12.11 8.99
C ARG A 397 -29.61 -13.42 8.38
N PRO A 398 -29.33 -14.58 9.01
CA PRO A 398 -29.88 -15.83 8.53
C PRO A 398 -31.41 -15.70 8.53
N LYS A 399 -32.04 -15.93 7.38
CA LYS A 399 -33.50 -16.01 7.31
C LYS A 399 -33.93 -17.10 8.30
N GLN A 400 -34.94 -16.82 9.14
CA GLN A 400 -35.62 -17.90 9.85
C GLN A 400 -36.08 -18.92 8.80
N PRO A 401 -35.96 -20.23 9.06
CA PRO A 401 -36.55 -21.21 8.18
C PRO A 401 -38.04 -20.87 8.06
N ASP A 402 -38.47 -20.52 6.85
CA ASP A 402 -39.89 -20.46 6.55
C ASP A 402 -40.46 -21.81 6.96
N ASN A 403 -41.41 -21.83 7.91
CA ASN A 403 -42.19 -23.03 8.18
C ASN A 403 -42.81 -23.45 6.85
N ALA A 404 -42.29 -24.53 6.29
CA ALA A 404 -42.62 -25.00 4.95
C ALA A 404 -44.13 -25.24 4.83
N GLN A 405 -44.83 -24.35 4.15
CA GLN A 405 -45.99 -24.77 3.38
C GLN A 405 -45.45 -25.47 2.14
N ALA A 406 -45.62 -26.80 2.12
CA ALA A 406 -45.24 -27.66 1.01
C ALA A 406 -45.88 -27.17 -0.30
N THR A 407 -45.08 -26.54 -1.16
CA THR A 407 -45.44 -26.33 -2.56
C THR A 407 -44.98 -27.54 -3.37
N GLN A 408 -45.92 -28.13 -4.10
CA GLN A 408 -45.75 -29.29 -4.96
C GLN A 408 -44.68 -29.07 -6.07
N PRO A 409 -44.05 -30.15 -6.57
CA PRO A 409 -43.06 -30.04 -7.64
C PRO A 409 -43.70 -29.70 -8.99
N SER A 410 -43.07 -28.80 -9.75
CA SER A 410 -43.40 -28.47 -11.13
C SER A 410 -43.04 -29.62 -12.11
N PRO A 411 -43.76 -29.76 -13.24
CA PRO A 411 -43.50 -30.82 -14.23
C PRO A 411 -42.23 -30.57 -15.07
N PRO A 412 -41.63 -31.63 -15.66
CA PRO A 412 -40.35 -31.55 -16.37
C PRO A 412 -40.46 -30.93 -17.77
N SER A 413 -39.42 -30.23 -18.19
CA SER A 413 -39.27 -29.61 -19.52
C SER A 413 -38.98 -30.65 -20.63
N PRO A 414 -39.37 -30.38 -21.90
CA PRO A 414 -39.14 -31.29 -23.02
C PRO A 414 -37.69 -31.24 -23.57
N PRO A 415 -37.24 -32.29 -24.27
CA PRO A 415 -35.84 -32.44 -24.73
C PRO A 415 -35.51 -31.64 -26.00
N PRO A 416 -34.21 -31.35 -26.26
CA PRO A 416 -33.77 -30.52 -27.40
C PRO A 416 -33.71 -31.30 -28.72
N ALA A 417 -33.96 -30.59 -29.83
CA ALA A 417 -33.97 -31.12 -31.20
C ALA A 417 -32.56 -31.28 -31.82
N PRO A 418 -32.37 -32.15 -32.84
CA PRO A 418 -31.06 -32.53 -33.38
C PRO A 418 -30.51 -31.55 -34.45
N GLN A 419 -29.18 -31.42 -34.52
CA GLN A 419 -28.45 -30.71 -35.59
C GLN A 419 -28.20 -31.62 -36.83
N PRO A 420 -28.11 -31.08 -38.06
CA PRO A 420 -27.67 -31.81 -39.25
C PRO A 420 -26.13 -31.84 -39.45
N PRO A 421 -25.60 -32.76 -40.28
CA PRO A 421 -24.21 -33.21 -40.23
C PRO A 421 -23.23 -32.44 -41.13
N GLN A 422 -21.95 -32.44 -40.71
CA GLN A 422 -20.79 -32.01 -41.49
C GLN A 422 -20.35 -33.09 -42.50
N THR A 423 -19.91 -32.66 -43.68
CA THR A 423 -19.08 -33.46 -44.59
C THR A 423 -17.76 -32.73 -44.93
N SER A 424 -16.78 -33.55 -45.31
CA SER A 424 -15.32 -33.43 -45.24
C SER A 424 -14.61 -32.62 -46.34
N GLN A 425 -13.57 -31.86 -45.91
CA GLN A 425 -12.22 -31.53 -46.46
C GLN A 425 -11.84 -31.80 -47.95
N PRO A 426 -10.94 -31.00 -48.58
CA PRO A 426 -9.52 -30.90 -48.19
C PRO A 426 -8.77 -29.54 -48.37
N GLN A 427 -7.68 -29.39 -47.60
CA GLN A 427 -6.58 -28.41 -47.80
C GLN A 427 -5.71 -28.85 -49.00
N PRO A 428 -5.06 -27.95 -49.78
CA PRO A 428 -3.78 -27.38 -49.34
C PRO A 428 -3.40 -25.99 -49.92
N GLY A 429 -2.44 -25.31 -49.27
CA GLY A 429 -1.58 -24.31 -49.94
C GLY A 429 -1.36 -22.99 -49.19
N GLN A 430 -0.16 -22.82 -48.64
CA GLN A 430 0.58 -21.55 -48.58
C GLN A 430 1.91 -21.81 -49.33
N PRO A 431 2.64 -20.81 -49.91
CA PRO A 431 2.73 -19.42 -49.43
C PRO A 431 2.87 -18.32 -50.52
N SER A 432 2.89 -17.06 -50.01
CA SER A 432 3.73 -15.92 -50.42
C SER A 432 3.11 -14.65 -51.05
N ALA A 433 3.42 -13.55 -50.35
CA ALA A 433 3.93 -12.24 -50.80
C ALA A 433 2.98 -11.10 -51.24
N SER A 434 2.96 -10.08 -50.36
CA SER A 434 3.12 -8.62 -50.58
C SER A 434 2.11 -7.83 -51.42
N ASN A 435 1.40 -6.88 -50.80
CA ASN A 435 1.81 -5.46 -50.72
C ASN A 435 0.95 -4.64 -49.71
N PRO A 436 1.30 -3.37 -49.37
CA PRO A 436 1.39 -2.86 -47.99
C PRO A 436 0.12 -2.17 -47.49
N GLN A 437 -0.04 -2.06 -46.17
CA GLN A 437 -1.13 -1.30 -45.53
C GLN A 437 -0.61 -0.12 -44.70
N PRO A 438 -1.27 1.05 -44.75
CA PRO A 438 -0.92 2.23 -43.98
C PRO A 438 -1.16 2.03 -42.48
N GLY A 439 -0.23 2.50 -41.64
CA GLY A 439 -0.29 2.37 -40.18
C GLY A 439 0.75 1.43 -39.56
N GLU A 440 1.92 1.25 -40.19
CA GLU A 440 3.00 0.41 -39.67
C GLU A 440 3.52 0.97 -38.32
N LYS A 441 3.55 0.12 -37.28
CA LYS A 441 4.05 0.50 -35.95
C LYS A 441 5.58 0.50 -35.97
N THR A 442 6.20 1.67 -35.95
CA THR A 442 7.67 1.81 -35.91
C THR A 442 8.15 2.02 -34.48
N ALA A 443 9.23 1.32 -34.10
CA ALA A 443 9.91 1.53 -32.82
C ALA A 443 11.42 1.70 -32.99
N LEU A 444 12.01 2.60 -32.22
CA LEU A 444 13.45 2.72 -32.07
C LEU A 444 13.86 2.17 -30.70
N LEU A 445 14.73 1.16 -30.70
CA LEU A 445 15.31 0.58 -29.49
C LEU A 445 16.78 1.00 -29.37
N ILE A 446 17.04 1.96 -28.47
CA ILE A 446 18.37 2.49 -28.20
C ILE A 446 18.96 1.75 -27.01
N VAL A 447 20.16 1.21 -27.18
CA VAL A 447 20.80 0.31 -26.21
C VAL A 447 22.17 0.88 -25.81
N GLU A 448 22.25 1.49 -24.63
CA GLU A 448 23.52 1.97 -24.04
C GLU A 448 24.20 0.90 -23.15
N THR A 449 23.46 -0.13 -22.73
CA THR A 449 23.97 -1.23 -21.90
C THR A 449 23.27 -2.55 -22.21
N THR A 450 23.68 -3.65 -21.58
CA THR A 450 23.07 -4.97 -21.80
C THR A 450 21.64 -5.04 -21.23
N GLY A 451 20.81 -5.95 -21.76
CA GLY A 451 19.44 -6.17 -21.25
C GLY A 451 18.30 -5.77 -22.21
N ALA A 452 18.60 -5.53 -23.49
CA ALA A 452 17.61 -5.19 -24.50
C ALA A 452 16.72 -6.37 -24.96
N ASP A 453 17.11 -7.62 -24.68
CA ASP A 453 16.44 -8.82 -25.22
C ASP A 453 14.96 -8.91 -24.83
N GLY A 454 14.62 -8.50 -23.61
CA GLY A 454 13.23 -8.43 -23.17
C GLY A 454 12.43 -7.40 -23.98
N ALA A 455 13.01 -6.22 -24.22
CA ALA A 455 12.34 -5.13 -24.92
C ALA A 455 12.17 -5.47 -26.40
N ARG A 456 13.20 -6.05 -27.02
CA ARG A 456 13.17 -6.54 -28.40
C ARG A 456 12.08 -7.59 -28.59
N ARG A 457 12.06 -8.62 -27.73
CA ARG A 457 11.03 -9.68 -27.78
C ARG A 457 9.61 -9.14 -27.55
N ALA A 458 9.45 -8.09 -26.74
CA ALA A 458 8.16 -7.43 -26.53
C ALA A 458 7.70 -6.62 -27.75
N LEU A 459 8.62 -5.94 -28.43
CA LEU A 459 8.33 -5.21 -29.67
C LEU A 459 7.96 -6.17 -30.80
N ASP A 460 8.71 -7.27 -30.95
CA ASP A 460 8.44 -8.32 -31.93
C ASP A 460 7.04 -8.93 -31.71
N SER A 461 6.67 -9.24 -30.46
CA SER A 461 5.36 -9.82 -30.14
C SER A 461 4.18 -8.87 -30.35
N LEU A 462 4.44 -7.56 -30.41
CA LEU A 462 3.45 -6.52 -30.66
C LEU A 462 3.40 -6.07 -32.12
N GLY A 463 4.23 -6.68 -32.99
CA GLY A 463 4.28 -6.40 -34.41
C GLY A 463 4.91 -5.05 -34.75
N PHE A 464 5.87 -4.58 -33.95
CA PHE A 464 6.63 -3.37 -34.27
C PHE A 464 7.74 -3.66 -35.28
N ARG A 465 7.85 -2.83 -36.31
CA ARG A 465 9.09 -2.73 -37.08
C ARG A 465 10.10 -1.96 -36.24
N THR A 466 11.12 -2.68 -35.75
CA THR A 466 12.06 -2.13 -34.77
C THR A 466 13.43 -1.87 -35.38
N GLU A 467 13.93 -0.65 -35.27
CA GLU A 467 15.34 -0.32 -35.50
C GLU A 467 16.08 -0.41 -34.16
N VAL A 468 17.23 -1.09 -34.14
CA VAL A 468 18.04 -1.26 -32.92
C VAL A 468 19.36 -0.51 -33.07
N MET A 469 19.61 0.43 -32.18
CA MET A 469 20.85 1.20 -32.13
C MET A 469 21.65 0.84 -30.89
N GLN A 470 22.79 0.16 -31.08
CA GLN A 470 23.76 -0.04 -30.01
C GLN A 470 24.70 1.16 -29.98
N ILE A 471 24.72 1.89 -28.87
CA ILE A 471 25.46 3.17 -28.77
C ILE A 471 26.35 3.22 -27.53
N LYS A 472 27.40 4.03 -27.60
CA LYS A 472 28.13 4.52 -26.43
C LYS A 472 27.59 5.89 -25.98
N PRO A 473 27.79 6.33 -24.73
CA PRO A 473 27.30 7.62 -24.23
C PRO A 473 27.68 8.84 -25.09
N GLU A 474 28.83 8.79 -25.77
CA GLU A 474 29.33 9.83 -26.69
C GLU A 474 28.69 9.79 -28.10
N GLN A 475 27.90 8.77 -28.40
CA GLN A 475 27.26 8.51 -29.71
C GLN A 475 25.73 8.56 -29.64
N ARG A 476 25.18 9.29 -28.66
CA ARG A 476 23.72 9.40 -28.51
C ARG A 476 23.09 10.10 -29.73
N PRO A 477 21.97 9.59 -30.24
CA PRO A 477 21.32 10.15 -31.43
C PRO A 477 20.70 11.53 -31.13
N GLY A 478 20.64 12.37 -32.17
CA GLY A 478 19.91 13.63 -32.17
C GLY A 478 18.41 13.47 -32.46
N ALA A 479 17.69 14.59 -32.43
CA ALA A 479 16.23 14.63 -32.62
C ALA A 479 15.80 14.06 -33.99
N ASP A 480 16.63 14.33 -35.01
CA ASP A 480 16.48 13.86 -36.40
C ASP A 480 16.34 12.35 -36.54
N LYS A 481 16.80 11.58 -35.54
CA LYS A 481 16.68 10.12 -35.51
C LYS A 481 15.52 9.61 -34.67
N VAL A 482 15.03 10.37 -33.71
CA VAL A 482 14.02 9.93 -32.75
C VAL A 482 12.61 10.23 -33.26
N ASP A 483 12.45 11.34 -34.00
CA ASP A 483 11.15 11.86 -34.45
C ASP A 483 10.45 10.98 -35.51
N ASP A 484 11.20 10.10 -36.20
CA ASP A 484 10.66 9.17 -37.22
C ASP A 484 9.89 7.96 -36.63
N PHE A 485 9.92 7.78 -35.31
CA PHE A 485 9.41 6.57 -34.65
C PHE A 485 8.20 6.84 -33.76
N ALA A 486 7.17 6.00 -33.88
CA ALA A 486 5.98 6.08 -33.02
C ALA A 486 6.28 5.75 -31.55
N LEU A 487 7.31 4.93 -31.30
CA LEU A 487 7.76 4.53 -29.98
C LEU A 487 9.29 4.52 -29.90
N VAL A 488 9.83 5.12 -28.85
CA VAL A 488 11.27 5.09 -28.54
C VAL A 488 11.44 4.38 -27.21
N ILE A 489 12.21 3.30 -27.21
CA ILE A 489 12.63 2.58 -26.01
C ILE A 489 14.13 2.80 -25.82
N TRP A 490 14.53 3.28 -24.65
CA TRP A 490 15.93 3.51 -24.33
C TRP A 490 16.35 2.69 -23.12
N VAL A 491 17.33 1.79 -23.33
CA VAL A 491 17.94 0.96 -22.27
C VAL A 491 19.18 1.67 -21.75
N LEU A 492 19.11 2.10 -20.49
CA LEU A 492 20.05 3.02 -19.84
C LEU A 492 21.01 2.28 -18.90
N PRO A 493 22.27 2.74 -18.75
CA PRO A 493 23.19 2.22 -17.75
C PRO A 493 22.69 2.52 -16.32
N ALA A 494 23.19 1.77 -15.32
CA ALA A 494 22.71 1.86 -13.94
C ALA A 494 22.92 3.24 -13.28
N ASN A 495 23.87 4.05 -13.76
CA ASN A 495 24.23 5.38 -13.27
C ASN A 495 23.79 6.52 -14.23
N TRP A 496 22.81 6.26 -15.10
CA TRP A 496 22.38 7.21 -16.13
C TRP A 496 21.88 8.54 -15.56
N SER A 497 21.24 8.52 -14.39
CA SER A 497 20.60 9.68 -13.78
C SER A 497 21.60 10.80 -13.44
N ASP A 498 22.81 10.41 -13.05
CA ASP A 498 23.91 11.29 -12.67
C ASP A 498 24.63 11.91 -13.88
N ASN A 499 24.50 11.30 -15.08
CA ASN A 499 25.34 11.61 -16.24
C ASN A 499 24.57 11.89 -17.55
N TRP A 500 23.25 12.05 -17.50
CA TRP A 500 22.46 12.31 -18.71
C TRP A 500 22.49 13.78 -19.14
N PRO A 501 22.98 14.13 -20.34
CA PRO A 501 23.09 15.52 -20.77
C PRO A 501 21.73 16.20 -20.94
N GLU A 502 21.59 17.41 -20.40
CA GLU A 502 20.37 18.22 -20.49
C GLU A 502 19.82 18.41 -21.93
N PRO A 503 20.65 18.57 -22.99
CA PRO A 503 20.15 18.64 -24.37
C PRO A 503 19.34 17.40 -24.80
N HIS A 504 19.75 16.21 -24.37
CA HIS A 504 19.06 14.96 -24.73
C HIS A 504 17.75 14.80 -23.93
N ARG A 505 17.69 15.34 -22.71
CA ARG A 505 16.43 15.38 -21.93
C ARG A 505 15.39 16.28 -22.62
N LYS A 506 15.81 17.47 -23.07
CA LYS A 506 14.96 18.40 -23.83
C LYS A 506 14.47 17.80 -25.14
N MET A 507 15.36 17.11 -25.86
CA MET A 507 15.01 16.38 -27.08
C MET A 507 13.91 15.34 -26.84
N LEU A 508 14.09 14.45 -25.85
CA LEU A 508 13.08 13.43 -25.54
C LEU A 508 11.75 14.02 -25.07
N ARG A 509 11.78 15.15 -24.37
CA ARG A 509 10.56 15.89 -24.02
C ARG A 509 9.85 16.42 -25.27
N ALA A 510 10.59 17.06 -26.18
CA ALA A 510 10.02 17.57 -27.43
C ALA A 510 9.41 16.45 -28.28
N TYR A 511 10.08 15.31 -28.38
CA TYR A 511 9.58 14.11 -29.05
C TYR A 511 8.21 13.65 -28.49
N VAL A 512 8.09 13.54 -27.16
CA VAL A 512 6.85 13.12 -26.51
C VAL A 512 5.74 14.18 -26.64
N GLU A 513 6.08 15.47 -26.58
CA GLU A 513 5.15 16.58 -26.80
C GLU A 513 4.54 16.55 -28.20
N GLN A 514 5.34 16.19 -29.21
CA GLN A 514 4.91 16.04 -30.61
C GLN A 514 4.07 14.78 -30.88
N GLY A 515 3.86 13.93 -29.86
CA GLY A 515 3.00 12.74 -29.97
C GLY A 515 3.75 11.42 -29.95
N GLY A 516 5.07 11.44 -29.84
CA GLY A 516 5.89 10.25 -29.62
C GLY A 516 5.55 9.53 -28.30
N ARG A 517 5.94 8.26 -28.21
CA ARG A 517 5.82 7.46 -26.99
C ARG A 517 7.20 7.06 -26.50
N LEU A 518 7.47 7.24 -25.22
CA LEU A 518 8.79 7.03 -24.64
C LEU A 518 8.76 5.97 -23.55
N MET A 519 9.68 5.02 -23.62
CA MET A 519 9.92 4.06 -22.55
C MET A 519 11.41 4.07 -22.18
N LEU A 520 11.70 4.33 -20.92
CA LEU A 520 13.06 4.34 -20.39
C LEU A 520 13.23 3.13 -19.46
N ILE A 521 14.29 2.34 -19.67
CA ILE A 521 14.54 1.10 -18.95
C ILE A 521 15.90 1.20 -18.25
N SER A 522 15.98 0.90 -16.95
CA SER A 522 17.24 0.83 -16.22
C SER A 522 17.26 -0.35 -15.25
N ASN A 523 18.36 -1.09 -15.21
CA ASN A 523 18.55 -2.23 -14.31
C ASN A 523 19.32 -1.79 -13.04
N ASN A 524 18.64 -1.16 -12.07
CA ASN A 524 19.24 -0.74 -10.79
C ASN A 524 18.20 -0.72 -9.65
N GLN A 525 18.56 -1.26 -8.47
CA GLN A 525 17.70 -1.42 -7.28
C GLN A 525 17.72 -0.23 -6.29
N GLY A 526 18.47 0.84 -6.53
CA GLY A 526 18.78 1.80 -5.45
C GLY A 526 18.73 3.30 -5.75
N GLN A 527 18.37 3.74 -6.95
CA GLN A 527 18.41 5.19 -7.27
C GLN A 527 17.02 5.82 -7.36
N ARG A 528 16.93 7.07 -6.87
CA ARG A 528 15.81 7.99 -7.10
C ARG A 528 15.61 8.13 -8.62
N PRO A 529 14.40 7.94 -9.16
CA PRO A 529 14.11 8.40 -10.51
C PRO A 529 14.26 9.93 -10.53
N VAL A 530 15.18 10.47 -11.32
CA VAL A 530 15.30 11.94 -11.55
C VAL A 530 14.19 12.44 -12.48
N ALA A 531 13.31 11.57 -12.95
CA ALA A 531 12.14 11.95 -13.70
C ALA A 531 11.00 10.99 -13.38
N GLU A 532 10.03 11.47 -12.60
CA GLU A 532 8.65 11.05 -12.76
C GLU A 532 8.29 11.11 -14.26
N SER A 533 7.47 10.19 -14.76
CA SER A 533 6.95 10.23 -16.14
C SER A 533 6.31 11.59 -16.50
N SER A 534 5.91 12.37 -15.49
CA SER A 534 5.44 13.76 -15.58
C SER A 534 6.45 14.72 -16.23
N ALA A 535 7.76 14.43 -16.17
CA ALA A 535 8.82 15.29 -16.72
C ALA A 535 8.99 15.21 -18.25
N TYR A 536 8.45 14.15 -18.88
CA TYR A 536 8.51 13.94 -20.33
C TYR A 536 7.14 13.99 -21.00
N GLY A 537 6.04 13.88 -20.26
CA GLY A 537 4.69 14.07 -20.79
C GLY A 537 3.69 13.09 -20.19
N LYS A 538 2.56 13.61 -19.70
CA LYS A 538 1.50 12.83 -19.03
C LYS A 538 1.00 11.70 -19.92
N GLY A 539 1.14 10.45 -19.46
CA GLY A 539 0.61 9.25 -20.13
C GLY A 539 1.34 8.81 -21.42
N LYS A 540 2.35 9.55 -21.87
CA LYS A 540 3.09 9.25 -23.10
C LYS A 540 4.53 8.80 -22.85
N ALA A 541 4.98 8.82 -21.60
CA ALA A 541 6.29 8.33 -21.18
C ALA A 541 6.16 7.35 -20.00
N SER A 542 6.98 6.29 -19.98
CA SER A 542 7.07 5.33 -18.87
C SER A 542 8.52 5.09 -18.48
N PHE A 543 8.77 4.91 -17.18
CA PHE A 543 10.08 4.59 -16.63
C PHE A 543 10.01 3.25 -15.91
N VAL A 544 10.90 2.32 -16.29
CA VAL A 544 10.96 0.97 -15.73
C VAL A 544 12.31 0.75 -15.07
N SER A 545 12.30 0.61 -13.76
CA SER A 545 13.49 0.31 -12.95
C SER A 545 13.27 -0.83 -11.98
N GLY A 546 14.32 -1.61 -11.73
CA GLY A 546 14.34 -2.73 -10.78
C GLY A 546 15.47 -3.70 -11.10
N ASP A 547 15.52 -4.85 -10.41
CA ASP A 547 16.40 -5.95 -10.78
C ASP A 547 15.82 -6.77 -11.94
N LEU A 548 15.84 -6.15 -13.11
CA LEU A 548 15.42 -6.78 -14.36
C LEU A 548 16.35 -7.94 -14.73
N GLY A 549 17.60 -7.92 -14.26
CA GLY A 549 18.59 -8.98 -14.49
C GLY A 549 18.17 -10.33 -13.91
N SER A 550 17.52 -10.33 -12.75
CA SER A 550 17.00 -11.55 -12.09
C SER A 550 15.84 -12.24 -12.81
N LEU A 551 15.16 -11.54 -13.73
CA LEU A 551 14.01 -12.08 -14.47
C LEU A 551 14.48 -12.87 -15.70
N SER A 552 13.68 -13.85 -16.13
CA SER A 552 13.91 -14.47 -17.44
C SER A 552 13.62 -13.47 -18.58
N VAL A 553 14.18 -13.71 -19.77
CA VAL A 553 13.92 -12.88 -20.96
C VAL A 553 12.42 -12.85 -21.29
N GLU A 554 11.74 -13.98 -21.14
CA GLU A 554 10.29 -14.12 -21.37
C GLU A 554 9.50 -13.29 -20.37
N ARG A 555 9.91 -13.29 -19.10
CA ARG A 555 9.22 -12.54 -18.06
C ARG A 555 9.42 -11.04 -18.23
N ARG A 556 10.63 -10.60 -18.59
CA ARG A 556 10.89 -9.20 -18.99
C ARG A 556 10.04 -8.80 -20.19
N ALA A 557 9.97 -9.65 -21.21
CA ALA A 557 9.19 -9.39 -22.41
C ALA A 557 7.70 -9.21 -22.10
N GLN A 558 7.12 -10.04 -21.22
CA GLN A 558 5.72 -9.89 -20.78
C GLN A 558 5.48 -8.55 -20.05
N VAL A 559 6.40 -8.15 -19.16
CA VAL A 559 6.30 -6.87 -18.44
C VAL A 559 6.36 -5.70 -19.41
N PHE A 560 7.34 -5.68 -20.31
CA PHE A 560 7.50 -4.62 -21.29
C PHE A 560 6.34 -4.58 -22.29
N GLN A 561 5.80 -5.73 -22.69
CA GLN A 561 4.63 -5.81 -23.57
C GLN A 561 3.43 -5.06 -22.98
N GLY A 562 3.14 -5.25 -21.69
CA GLY A 562 2.05 -4.54 -21.01
C GLY A 562 2.26 -3.02 -20.99
N ILE A 563 3.49 -2.59 -20.74
CA ILE A 563 3.85 -1.17 -20.67
C ILE A 563 3.79 -0.52 -22.06
N ILE A 564 4.30 -1.20 -23.09
CA ILE A 564 4.22 -0.73 -24.48
C ILE A 564 2.75 -0.63 -24.92
N GLN A 565 1.92 -1.64 -24.62
CA GLN A 565 0.49 -1.58 -24.93
C GLN A 565 -0.22 -0.42 -24.22
N GLN A 566 0.17 -0.09 -22.99
CA GLN A 566 -0.37 1.06 -22.26
C GLN A 566 0.06 2.39 -22.88
N LEU A 567 1.33 2.51 -23.29
CA LEU A 567 1.85 3.70 -23.96
C LEU A 567 1.18 3.94 -25.31
N MET A 568 0.86 2.88 -26.05
CA MET A 568 0.33 2.99 -27.41
C MET A 568 -1.20 3.14 -27.48
N ARG A 569 -1.89 3.07 -26.33
CA ARG A 569 -3.29 3.46 -26.17
C ARG A 569 -3.38 4.96 -25.94
#